data_AF-A0A1H0A315-F1
#
_entry.id   AF-A0A1H0A315-F1
#
_cell.length_a   1.000
_cell.length_b   1.000
_cell.length_c   1.000
_cell.angle_alpha   90.00
_cell.angle_beta   90.00
_cell.angle_gamma   90.00
#
_symmetry.space_group_name_H-M   'P 1'
#
loop_
_entity.id
_entity.type
_entity.pdbx_description
1 polymer ?
#
loop_
_entity_poly.entity_id
_entity_poly.type
_entity_poly.pdbx_seq_one_letter_code
_entity_poly.pdbx_strand_id
1 'polypeptide(L)'
;MYYTVGEIANLLHIAPSTLRYYDKEGLLPFVNRSGGGIRVFEEKDFEWLYTIECLKKTGMPIKDIKPFIDWCMEGDSTISQRKVLIERQRQVMLEKMKKMQETLDMLTYKKWYYEVAEEAGTCKVPDEMADEDVPAELLAARKRSKNAPEEK
;
A
#
# COMPACT_ATOMS: atom_id res chain seq x y z
N MET A 1 -2.49 19.42 -21.56
CA MET A 1 -2.82 18.47 -22.65
C MET A 1 -4.06 17.67 -22.27
N TYR A 2 -4.81 17.12 -23.25
CA TYR A 2 -5.96 16.24 -22.99
C TYR A 2 -5.59 14.78 -23.24
N TYR A 3 -6.09 13.89 -22.40
CA TYR A 3 -5.86 12.45 -22.48
C TYR A 3 -7.18 11.68 -22.57
N THR A 4 -7.14 10.58 -23.30
CA THR A 4 -8.22 9.60 -23.39
C THR A 4 -8.17 8.62 -22.22
N VAL A 5 -9.27 7.88 -22.02
CA VAL A 5 -9.35 6.76 -21.06
C VAL A 5 -8.20 5.77 -21.24
N GLY A 6 -7.83 5.46 -22.49
CA GLY A 6 -6.76 4.49 -22.78
C GLY A 6 -5.38 4.99 -22.37
N GLU A 7 -5.07 6.25 -22.67
CA GLU A 7 -3.80 6.88 -22.30
C GLU A 7 -3.66 7.00 -20.78
N ILE A 8 -4.71 7.44 -20.09
CA ILE A 8 -4.72 7.50 -18.63
C ILE A 8 -4.59 6.12 -17.99
N ALA A 9 -5.31 5.13 -18.51
CA ALA A 9 -5.20 3.76 -18.00
C ALA A 9 -3.77 3.22 -18.13
N ASN A 10 -3.11 3.51 -19.25
CA ASN A 10 -1.70 3.15 -19.46
C ASN A 10 -0.77 3.88 -18.48
N LEU A 11 -0.96 5.19 -18.28
CA LEU A 11 -0.16 6.00 -17.35
C LEU A 11 -0.32 5.54 -15.89
N LEU A 12 -1.51 5.08 -15.51
CA LEU A 12 -1.79 4.56 -14.17
C LEU A 12 -1.47 3.07 -14.02
N HIS A 13 -1.06 2.40 -15.09
CA HIS A 13 -0.85 0.95 -15.15
C HIS A 13 -2.08 0.14 -14.70
N ILE A 14 -3.27 0.56 -15.11
CA ILE A 14 -4.54 -0.12 -14.85
C ILE A 14 -5.23 -0.50 -16.16
N ALA A 15 -6.15 -1.46 -16.09
CA ALA A 15 -6.99 -1.76 -17.24
C ALA A 15 -7.94 -0.58 -17.52
N PRO A 16 -8.23 -0.25 -18.80
CA PRO A 16 -9.25 0.73 -19.15
C PRO A 16 -10.64 0.42 -18.56
N SER A 17 -10.94 -0.86 -18.31
CA SER A 17 -12.15 -1.28 -17.60
C SER A 17 -12.19 -0.80 -16.15
N THR A 18 -11.05 -0.71 -15.45
CA THR A 18 -10.94 -0.17 -14.10
C THR A 18 -11.29 1.32 -14.08
N LEU A 19 -10.78 2.09 -15.03
CA LEU A 19 -11.10 3.52 -15.12
C LEU A 19 -12.58 3.76 -15.47
N ARG A 20 -13.15 2.92 -16.35
CA ARG A 20 -14.60 2.91 -16.62
C ARG A 20 -15.42 2.56 -15.39
N TYR A 21 -14.94 1.63 -14.58
CA TYR A 21 -15.57 1.28 -13.31
C TYR A 21 -15.56 2.48 -12.35
N TYR A 22 -14.46 3.23 -12.26
CA TYR A 22 -14.42 4.47 -11.45
C TYR A 22 -15.42 5.52 -11.93
N ASP A 23 -15.57 5.71 -13.25
CA ASP A 23 -16.61 6.59 -13.79
C ASP A 23 -18.01 6.14 -13.39
N LYS A 24 -18.29 4.84 -13.48
CA LYS A 24 -19.60 4.24 -13.10
C LYS A 24 -19.91 4.41 -11.62
N GLU A 25 -18.92 4.25 -10.75
CA GLU A 25 -19.06 4.46 -9.30
C GLU A 25 -19.06 5.95 -8.91
N GLY A 26 -18.97 6.86 -9.89
CA GLY A 26 -19.06 8.31 -9.67
C GLY A 26 -17.80 8.92 -9.07
N LEU A 27 -16.64 8.27 -9.19
CA LEU A 27 -15.37 8.76 -8.67
C LEU A 27 -14.71 9.84 -9.54
N LEU A 28 -15.25 10.10 -10.74
CA LEU A 28 -14.68 11.02 -11.72
C LEU A 28 -15.58 12.23 -12.02
N PRO A 29 -16.17 12.92 -11.02
CA PRO A 29 -17.06 14.06 -11.25
C PRO A 29 -16.32 15.28 -11.81
N PHE A 30 -15.00 15.36 -11.60
CA PHE A 30 -14.12 16.44 -12.05
C PHE A 30 -13.67 16.34 -13.52
N VAL A 31 -13.92 15.20 -14.18
CA VAL A 31 -13.44 14.93 -15.54
C VAL A 31 -14.45 15.43 -16.58
N ASN A 32 -14.01 16.13 -17.61
CA ASN A 32 -14.91 16.62 -18.65
C ASN A 32 -15.34 15.50 -19.62
N ARG A 33 -16.40 15.76 -20.40
CA ARG A 33 -16.80 14.92 -21.55
C ARG A 33 -16.62 15.72 -22.84
N SER A 34 -16.13 15.07 -23.89
CA SER A 34 -16.08 15.64 -25.24
C SER A 34 -17.50 15.80 -25.82
N GLY A 35 -17.63 16.50 -26.95
CA GLY A 35 -18.90 16.61 -27.68
C GLY A 35 -19.49 15.26 -28.12
N GLY A 36 -18.68 14.21 -28.20
CA GLY A 36 -19.13 12.83 -28.44
C GLY A 36 -19.47 12.03 -27.18
N GLY A 37 -19.49 12.66 -26.00
CA GLY A 37 -19.84 12.03 -24.72
C GLY A 37 -18.72 11.21 -24.05
N ILE A 38 -17.51 11.22 -24.61
CA ILE A 38 -16.36 10.45 -24.11
C ILE A 38 -15.63 11.26 -23.03
N ARG A 39 -15.24 10.63 -21.91
CA ARG A 39 -14.42 11.28 -20.88
C ARG A 39 -13.07 11.73 -21.44
N VAL A 40 -12.70 12.97 -21.17
CA VAL A 40 -11.43 13.58 -21.54
C VAL A 40 -10.77 14.12 -20.28
N PHE A 41 -9.55 13.69 -20.04
CA PHE A 41 -8.79 13.99 -18.83
C PHE A 41 -7.77 15.08 -19.10
N GLU A 42 -7.59 15.96 -18.12
CA GLU A 42 -6.55 16.97 -18.12
C GLU A 42 -5.41 16.56 -17.20
N GLU A 43 -4.25 17.21 -17.31
CA GLU A 43 -3.09 16.94 -16.43
C GLU A 43 -3.45 17.07 -14.95
N LYS A 44 -4.30 18.05 -14.59
CA LYS A 44 -4.79 18.22 -13.21
C LYS A 44 -5.60 17.04 -12.69
N ASP A 45 -6.24 16.28 -13.57
CA ASP A 45 -7.07 15.12 -13.20
C ASP A 45 -6.19 13.92 -12.80
N PHE A 46 -4.91 13.93 -13.19
CA PHE A 46 -3.96 12.86 -12.84
C PHE A 46 -3.71 12.78 -11.34
N GLU A 47 -3.60 13.91 -10.65
CA GLU A 47 -3.42 13.95 -9.19
C GLU A 47 -4.59 13.28 -8.45
N TRP A 48 -5.81 13.53 -8.92
CA TRP A 48 -7.03 12.92 -8.39
C TRP A 48 -7.03 11.40 -8.58
N LEU A 49 -6.72 10.96 -9.80
CA LEU A 49 -6.67 9.54 -10.14
C LEU A 49 -5.59 8.80 -9.36
N TYR A 50 -4.42 9.40 -9.22
CA TYR A 50 -3.34 8.85 -8.42
C TYR A 50 -3.74 8.74 -6.94
N THR A 51 -4.45 9.74 -6.41
CA THR A 51 -4.99 9.71 -5.04
C THR A 51 -5.99 8.58 -4.86
N ILE A 52 -6.93 8.39 -5.80
CA ILE A 52 -7.88 7.27 -5.79
C ILE A 52 -7.15 5.92 -5.76
N GLU A 53 -6.14 5.74 -6.61
CA GLU A 53 -5.33 4.51 -6.62
C GLU A 53 -4.55 4.31 -5.31
N CYS A 54 -4.02 5.39 -4.72
CA CYS A 54 -3.32 5.34 -3.45
C CYS A 54 -4.26 4.87 -2.32
N LEU A 55 -5.44 5.48 -2.20
CA LEU A 55 -6.47 5.10 -1.23
C LEU A 55 -6.92 3.65 -1.44
N LYS A 56 -7.10 3.21 -2.68
CA LYS A 56 -7.42 1.81 -2.96
C LYS A 56 -6.29 0.86 -2.52
N LYS A 57 -5.03 1.21 -2.77
CA LYS A 57 -3.86 0.42 -2.32
C LYS A 57 -3.76 0.32 -0.81
N THR A 58 -4.32 1.28 -0.06
CA THR A 58 -4.39 1.15 1.40
C THR A 58 -5.38 0.07 1.86
N GLY A 59 -6.22 -0.44 0.96
CA GLY A 59 -7.28 -1.41 1.24
C GLY A 59 -8.65 -0.76 1.39
N MET A 60 -8.77 0.56 1.13
CA MET A 60 -10.05 1.24 1.16
C MET A 60 -10.92 0.76 -0.03
N PRO A 61 -12.15 0.30 0.23
CA PRO A 61 -13.05 -0.10 -0.85
C PRO A 61 -13.53 1.15 -1.61
N ILE A 62 -13.82 1.00 -2.90
CA ILE A 62 -14.23 2.11 -3.79
C ILE A 62 -15.42 2.91 -3.23
N LYS A 63 -16.39 2.22 -2.63
CA LYS A 63 -17.55 2.86 -1.96
C LYS A 63 -17.17 3.85 -0.85
N ASP A 64 -16.03 3.66 -0.19
CA ASP A 64 -15.54 4.53 0.89
C ASP A 64 -14.63 5.64 0.35
N ILE A 65 -14.13 5.51 -0.89
CA ILE A 65 -13.40 6.57 -1.60
C ILE A 65 -14.38 7.62 -2.15
N LYS A 66 -15.60 7.21 -2.52
CA LYS A 66 -16.61 8.13 -3.08
C LYS A 66 -16.92 9.34 -2.17
N PRO A 67 -17.16 9.18 -0.85
CA PRO A 67 -17.31 10.31 0.07
C PRO A 67 -16.11 11.27 0.07
N PHE A 68 -14.88 10.76 -0.05
CA PHE A 68 -13.70 11.61 -0.14
C PHE A 68 -13.73 12.50 -1.39
N ILE A 69 -14.15 11.93 -2.53
CA ILE A 69 -14.31 12.69 -3.77
C ILE A 69 -15.44 13.73 -3.62
N ASP A 70 -16.54 13.40 -2.96
CA ASP A 70 -17.64 14.35 -2.74
C ASP A 70 -17.22 15.53 -1.87
N TRP A 71 -16.49 15.27 -0.78
CA TRP A 71 -15.92 16.32 0.06
C TRP A 71 -15.00 17.23 -0.73
N CYS A 72 -14.18 16.65 -1.59
CA CYS A 72 -13.31 17.38 -2.48
C CYS A 72 -14.07 18.30 -3.44
N MET A 73 -15.20 17.85 -3.97
CA MET A 73 -16.07 18.68 -4.83
C MET A 73 -16.83 19.76 -4.04
N GLU A 74 -17.13 19.53 -2.76
CA GLU A 74 -17.74 20.53 -1.87
C GLU A 74 -16.76 21.69 -1.54
N GLY A 75 -15.46 21.43 -1.65
CA GLY A 75 -14.41 22.45 -1.49
C GLY A 75 -13.95 22.61 -0.06
N ASP A 76 -13.70 23.85 0.36
CA ASP A 76 -12.92 24.14 1.56
C ASP A 76 -13.65 23.81 2.88
N SER A 77 -14.98 23.70 2.86
CA SER A 77 -15.79 23.32 4.03
C SER A 77 -15.42 21.96 4.61
N THR A 78 -14.83 21.08 3.79
CA THR A 78 -14.57 19.67 4.15
C THR A 78 -13.08 19.36 4.36
N ILE A 79 -12.18 20.36 4.33
CA ILE A 79 -10.72 20.15 4.48
C ILE A 79 -10.40 19.29 5.70
N SER A 80 -11.05 19.56 6.83
CA SER A 80 -10.88 18.80 8.07
C SER A 80 -11.26 17.32 7.93
N GLN A 81 -12.36 17.01 7.24
CA GLN A 81 -12.81 15.64 7.01
C GLN A 81 -11.84 14.88 6.09
N ARG A 82 -11.40 15.55 5.02
CA ARG A 82 -10.42 15.02 4.07
C ARG A 82 -9.10 14.70 4.77
N LYS A 83 -8.59 15.61 5.60
CA LYS A 83 -7.37 15.42 6.40
C LYS A 83 -7.48 14.20 7.31
N VAL A 84 -8.60 14.04 8.02
CA VAL A 84 -8.82 12.90 8.92
C VAL A 84 -8.80 11.57 8.16
N LEU A 85 -9.43 11.51 6.99
CA LEU A 85 -9.42 10.31 6.15
C LEU A 85 -8.00 9.95 5.69
N ILE A 86 -7.25 10.94 5.20
CA ILE A 86 -5.85 10.75 4.77
C ILE A 86 -4.98 10.28 5.94
N GLU A 87 -5.12 10.88 7.12
CA GLU A 87 -4.35 10.47 8.29
C GLU A 87 -4.68 9.03 8.71
N ARG A 88 -5.96 8.63 8.67
CA ARG A 88 -6.35 7.25 8.91
C ARG A 88 -5.68 6.29 7.93
N GLN A 89 -5.68 6.62 6.64
CA GLN A 89 -5.03 5.76 5.63
C GLN A 89 -3.51 5.73 5.79
N ARG A 90 -2.89 6.84 6.20
CA ARG A 90 -1.47 6.91 6.55
C ARG A 90 -1.13 5.94 7.69
N GLN A 91 -1.93 5.91 8.75
CA GLN A 91 -1.72 4.98 9.86
C GLN A 91 -1.83 3.51 9.43
N VAL A 92 -2.83 3.18 8.60
CA VAL A 92 -2.97 1.82 8.04
C VAL A 92 -1.71 1.42 7.25
N MET A 93 -1.11 2.33 6.50
CA MET A 93 0.14 2.06 5.78
C MET A 93 1.35 1.89 6.70
N LEU A 94 1.48 2.72 7.74
CA LEU A 94 2.55 2.56 8.73
C LEU A 94 2.47 1.20 9.43
N GLU A 95 1.27 0.74 9.78
CA GLU A 95 1.09 -0.60 10.35
C GLU A 95 1.46 -1.71 9.38
N LYS A 96 1.07 -1.59 8.10
CA LYS A 96 1.47 -2.57 7.08
C LYS A 96 2.99 -2.59 6.88
N MET A 97 3.64 -1.43 6.80
CA MET A 97 5.09 -1.31 6.69
C MET A 97 5.78 -1.98 7.88
N LYS A 98 5.28 -1.75 9.10
CA LYS A 98 5.82 -2.40 10.30
C LYS A 98 5.74 -3.94 10.19
N LYS A 99 4.58 -4.48 9.81
CA LYS A 99 4.39 -5.94 9.62
C LYS A 99 5.28 -6.51 8.52
N MET A 100 5.42 -5.78 7.41
CA MET A 100 6.31 -6.17 6.30
C MET A 100 7.77 -6.17 6.76
N GLN A 101 8.18 -5.18 7.56
CA GLN A 101 9.53 -5.13 8.13
C GLN A 101 9.77 -6.29 9.09
N GLU A 102 8.82 -6.58 10.00
CA GLU A 102 8.92 -7.74 10.91
C GLU A 102 9.05 -9.07 10.15
N THR A 103 8.32 -9.20 9.03
CA THR A 103 8.42 -10.36 8.14
C THR A 103 9.79 -10.43 7.46
N LEU A 104 10.28 -9.31 6.95
CA LEU A 104 11.59 -9.21 6.33
C LEU A 104 12.70 -9.55 7.33
N ASP A 105 12.65 -9.03 8.55
CA ASP A 105 13.61 -9.33 9.61
C ASP A 105 13.71 -10.85 9.86
N MET A 106 12.56 -11.54 9.85
CA MET A 106 12.52 -13.00 10.05
C MET A 106 13.14 -13.76 8.88
N LEU A 107 12.87 -13.32 7.65
CA LEU A 107 13.49 -13.90 6.45
C LEU A 107 15.00 -13.65 6.42
N THR A 108 15.45 -12.45 6.81
CA THR A 108 16.87 -12.10 6.93
C THR A 108 17.56 -12.97 7.97
N TYR A 109 16.95 -13.16 9.14
CA TYR A 109 17.46 -14.08 10.16
C TYR A 109 17.56 -15.51 9.63
N LYS A 110 16.51 -16.01 8.94
CA LYS A 110 16.54 -17.37 8.40
C LYS A 110 17.54 -17.55 7.28
N LYS A 111 17.76 -16.52 6.45
CA LYS A 111 18.84 -16.51 5.46
C LYS A 111 20.19 -16.70 6.15
N TRP A 112 20.52 -15.84 7.12
CA TRP A 112 21.78 -15.96 7.89
C TRP A 112 21.90 -17.33 8.58
N TYR A 113 20.82 -17.81 9.19
CA TYR A 113 20.78 -19.12 9.84
C TYR A 113 21.19 -20.24 8.89
N TYR A 114 20.66 -20.24 7.66
CA TYR A 114 20.97 -21.27 6.68
C TYR A 114 22.36 -21.09 6.05
N GLU A 115 22.87 -19.87 5.93
CA GLU A 115 24.28 -19.63 5.54
C GLU A 115 25.23 -20.29 6.55
N VAL A 116 25.02 -20.07 7.84
CA VAL A 116 25.82 -20.72 8.91
C VAL A 116 25.63 -22.24 8.92
N ALA A 117 24.40 -22.72 8.73
CA ALA A 117 24.12 -24.15 8.70
C ALA A 117 24.76 -24.85 7.49
N GLU A 118 24.80 -24.18 6.34
CA GLU A 118 25.42 -24.69 5.11
C GLU A 118 26.94 -24.79 5.29
N GLU A 119 27.59 -23.75 5.83
CA GLU A 119 29.02 -23.77 6.14
C GLU A 119 29.39 -24.86 7.16
N ALA A 120 28.54 -25.10 8.15
CA ALA A 120 28.74 -26.13 9.17
C ALA A 120 28.29 -27.54 8.73
N GLY A 121 27.56 -27.66 7.61
CA GLY A 121 26.91 -28.89 7.18
C GLY A 121 25.79 -29.39 8.11
N THR A 122 25.32 -28.58 9.05
CA THR A 122 24.25 -28.94 10.00
C THR A 122 23.55 -27.73 10.61
N CYS A 123 22.25 -27.85 10.84
CA CYS A 123 21.43 -26.84 11.54
C CYS A 123 21.72 -26.75 13.06
N LYS A 124 22.38 -27.76 13.65
CA LYS A 124 22.67 -27.78 15.09
C LYS A 124 23.55 -26.61 15.53
N VAL A 125 24.50 -26.20 14.68
CA VAL A 125 25.39 -25.08 15.00
C VAL A 125 24.61 -23.79 15.24
N PRO A 126 23.83 -23.26 14.29
CA PRO A 126 23.09 -22.02 14.52
C PRO A 126 21.96 -22.13 15.57
N ASP A 127 21.44 -23.35 15.82
CA ASP A 127 20.47 -23.62 16.90
C ASP A 127 21.07 -23.41 18.29
N GLU A 128 22.27 -23.97 18.51
CA GLU A 128 22.97 -24.00 19.80
C GLU A 128 23.84 -22.75 20.06
N MET A 129 24.09 -21.91 19.04
CA MET A 129 24.82 -20.63 19.19
C MET A 129 24.24 -19.76 20.30
N ALA A 130 25.12 -19.14 21.09
CA ALA A 130 24.72 -18.13 22.06
C ALA A 130 24.19 -16.89 21.33
N ASP A 131 23.32 -16.12 21.99
CA ASP A 131 22.83 -14.86 21.42
C ASP A 131 23.98 -13.84 21.23
N GLU A 132 25.11 -14.01 21.92
CA GLU A 132 26.31 -13.17 21.75
C GLU A 132 27.01 -13.38 20.39
N ASP A 133 26.89 -14.58 19.83
CA ASP A 133 27.53 -14.97 18.56
C ASP A 133 26.63 -14.70 17.33
N VAL A 134 25.40 -14.23 17.56
CA VAL A 134 24.44 -13.88 16.52
C VAL A 134 24.53 -12.38 16.24
N PRO A 135 24.55 -11.93 14.97
CA PRO A 135 24.52 -10.51 14.65
C PRO A 135 23.39 -9.77 15.38
N ALA A 136 23.72 -8.65 16.02
CA ALA A 136 22.82 -7.93 16.92
C ALA A 136 21.49 -7.53 16.28
N GLU A 137 21.51 -7.20 14.98
CA GLU A 137 20.32 -6.84 14.19
C GLU A 137 19.33 -8.01 14.01
N LEU A 138 19.82 -9.25 14.08
CA LEU A 138 19.00 -10.46 13.90
C LEU A 138 18.44 -10.99 15.23
N LEU A 139 18.97 -10.52 16.37
CA LEU A 139 18.57 -10.99 17.69
C LEU A 139 17.10 -10.77 17.98
N ALA A 140 16.53 -9.64 17.54
CA ALA A 140 15.12 -9.37 17.69
C ALA A 140 14.27 -10.43 16.96
N ALA A 141 14.62 -10.79 15.74
CA ALA A 141 13.93 -11.82 14.96
C ALA A 141 14.13 -13.22 15.55
N ARG A 142 15.35 -13.58 15.95
CA ARG A 142 15.67 -14.85 16.65
C ARG A 142 14.82 -15.01 17.91
N LYS A 143 14.78 -13.99 18.78
CA LYS A 143 13.98 -13.99 20.01
C LYS A 143 12.48 -14.10 19.72
N ARG A 144 11.95 -13.35 18.74
CA ARG A 144 10.54 -13.49 18.31
C ARG A 144 10.21 -14.90 17.82
N SER A 145 11.13 -15.56 17.11
CA SER A 145 10.92 -16.93 16.62
C SER A 145 10.93 -17.99 17.73
N LYS A 146 11.68 -17.75 18.81
CA LYS A 146 11.77 -18.66 19.97
C LYS A 146 10.68 -18.40 21.03
N ASN A 147 10.19 -17.17 21.10
CA ASN A 147 9.10 -16.78 22.00
C ASN A 147 7.77 -16.81 21.23
N ALA A 148 7.12 -17.98 21.17
CA ALA A 148 5.72 -18.04 20.74
C ALA A 148 4.87 -17.20 21.72
N PRO A 149 3.97 -16.32 21.25
CA PRO A 149 2.95 -15.80 22.12
C PRO A 149 2.05 -16.97 22.55
N GLU A 150 1.92 -17.21 23.85
CA GLU A 150 0.82 -18.02 24.37
C GLU A 150 -0.48 -17.41 23.84
N GLU A 151 -1.21 -18.16 23.01
CA GLU A 151 -2.52 -17.77 22.51
C GLU A 151 -3.41 -17.42 23.73
N LYS A 152 -3.99 -16.20 23.71
CA LYS A 152 -5.11 -15.82 24.59
C LYS A 152 -6.40 -15.87 23.80
#